data_AF-A0A2X5NKV6-F1
#
_entry.id   AF-A0A2X5NKV6-F1
#
_cell.length_a   1.000
_cell.length_b   1.000
_cell.length_c   1.000
_cell.angle_alpha   90.00
_cell.angle_beta   90.00
_cell.angle_gamma   90.00
#
_symmetry.space_group_name_H-M   'P 1'
#
loop_
_entity.id
_entity.type
_entity.pdbx_description
1 polymer ?
#
loop_
_entity_poly.entity_id
_entity_poly.type
_entity_poly.pdbx_seq_one_letter_code
_entity_poly.pdbx_strand_id
1 'polypeptide(L)'
;MKWFYPLLVISVSIPTAFATTPAEPGVPNEQARDAFVTRLLSKMTLNEKIGQLRLISVGPDNPKSAIRNMIRQGQVGAIFNTVTRPDIRAMQDQVMQLSRLKIPLFFAYDVVHGQRTIFPIPLGLAASWDVNAVKPSGVFLRMRRRMTD
;
A
#
# COMPACT_ATOMS: atom_id res chain seq x y z
N MET A 1 5.94 -56.85 49.10
CA MET A 1 5.10 -55.62 49.09
C MET A 1 6.00 -54.41 49.30
N LYS A 2 5.81 -53.37 48.48
CA LYS A 2 6.35 -52.00 48.56
C LYS A 2 7.84 -51.83 48.19
N TRP A 3 8.10 -51.66 46.90
CA TRP A 3 9.29 -50.97 46.39
C TRP A 3 8.99 -49.47 46.36
N PHE A 4 9.80 -48.65 47.04
CA PHE A 4 9.77 -47.20 46.95
C PHE A 4 10.95 -46.73 46.11
N TYR A 5 10.69 -46.18 44.93
CA TYR A 5 11.66 -45.37 44.18
C TYR A 5 11.34 -43.88 44.44
N PRO A 6 12.33 -43.03 44.76
CA PRO A 6 12.11 -41.59 44.77
C PRO A 6 12.17 -41.06 43.33
N LEU A 7 11.11 -40.36 42.93
CA LEU A 7 11.07 -39.56 41.69
C LEU A 7 11.92 -38.31 41.88
N LEU A 8 13.04 -38.23 41.14
CA LEU A 8 13.85 -37.03 41.03
C LEU A 8 13.22 -36.12 39.97
N VAL A 9 12.58 -35.03 40.41
CA VAL A 9 11.99 -34.03 39.53
C VAL A 9 13.11 -33.09 39.05
N ILE A 10 13.53 -33.25 37.79
CA ILE A 10 14.43 -32.31 37.12
C ILE A 10 13.57 -31.17 36.57
N SER A 11 13.62 -29.98 37.18
CA SER A 11 13.02 -28.79 36.58
C SER A 11 13.95 -28.26 35.47
N VAL A 12 13.60 -28.54 34.22
CA VAL A 12 14.25 -27.89 33.07
C VAL A 12 13.68 -26.47 32.96
N SER A 13 14.42 -25.48 33.43
CA SER A 13 14.14 -24.08 33.15
C SER A 13 14.48 -23.80 31.69
N ILE A 14 13.47 -23.76 30.83
CA ILE A 14 13.63 -23.29 29.45
C ILE A 14 13.82 -21.76 29.54
N PRO A 15 14.97 -21.19 29.12
CA PRO A 15 15.06 -19.75 29.02
C PRO A 15 14.07 -19.29 27.94
N THR A 16 13.12 -18.45 28.34
CA THR A 16 12.27 -17.70 27.41
C THR A 16 13.20 -16.90 26.49
N ALA A 17 13.41 -17.42 25.28
CA ALA A 17 14.03 -16.67 24.22
C ALA A 17 13.15 -15.45 23.96
N PHE A 18 13.64 -14.26 24.30
CA PHE A 18 13.05 -13.03 23.84
C PHE A 18 13.06 -13.09 22.31
N ALA A 19 11.88 -13.27 21.73
CA ALA A 19 11.69 -13.08 20.31
C ALA A 19 12.07 -11.62 20.03
N THR A 20 13.22 -11.40 19.39
CA THR A 20 13.55 -10.12 18.78
C THR A 20 12.46 -9.85 17.76
N THR A 21 11.49 -9.02 18.12
CA THR A 21 10.50 -8.51 17.19
C THR A 21 11.27 -7.91 16.01
N PRO A 22 11.08 -8.39 14.76
CA PRO A 22 11.68 -7.75 13.61
C PRO A 22 11.28 -6.29 13.65
N ALA A 23 12.25 -5.38 13.57
CA ALA A 23 11.97 -3.96 13.51
C ALA A 23 10.93 -3.71 12.41
N GLU A 24 9.78 -3.14 12.79
CA GLU A 24 8.81 -2.57 11.86
C GLU A 24 9.59 -1.76 10.82
N PRO A 25 9.37 -1.93 9.50
CA PRO A 25 10.05 -1.13 8.50
C PRO A 25 9.72 0.34 8.75
N GLY A 26 10.63 1.02 9.45
CA GLY A 26 10.43 2.36 9.96
C GLY A 26 10.21 3.31 8.80
N VAL A 27 9.26 4.24 8.98
CA VAL A 27 9.12 5.40 8.09
C VAL A 27 10.52 6.01 7.93
N PRO A 28 11.04 6.16 6.70
CA PRO A 28 12.37 6.71 6.50
C PRO A 28 12.48 8.04 7.24
N ASN A 29 13.60 8.23 7.95
CA ASN A 29 13.91 9.48 8.62
C ASN A 29 13.68 10.66 7.65
N GLU A 30 13.06 11.76 8.11
CA GLU A 30 12.63 12.86 7.24
C GLU A 30 13.79 13.43 6.42
N GLN A 31 14.97 13.60 7.03
CA GLN A 31 16.15 14.06 6.31
C GLN A 31 16.61 13.04 5.24
N ALA A 32 16.46 11.74 5.50
CA ALA A 32 16.80 10.70 4.53
C ALA A 32 15.80 10.67 3.35
N ARG A 33 14.50 10.87 3.62
CA ARG A 33 13.46 11.04 2.60
C ARG A 33 13.78 12.24 1.72
N ASP A 34 14.06 13.39 2.31
CA ASP A 34 14.27 14.64 1.59
C ASP A 34 15.56 14.60 0.77
N ALA A 35 16.63 13.98 1.29
CA ALA A 35 17.85 13.73 0.55
C ALA A 35 17.63 12.77 -0.64
N PHE A 36 16.76 11.76 -0.49
CA PHE A 36 16.38 10.85 -1.57
C PHE A 36 15.58 11.59 -2.65
N VAL A 37 14.53 12.33 -2.26
CA VAL A 37 13.66 13.08 -3.18
C VAL A 37 14.46 14.15 -3.93
N THR A 38 15.29 14.92 -3.24
CA THR A 38 16.15 15.94 -3.86
C THR A 38 17.06 15.34 -4.93
N ARG A 39 17.66 14.19 -4.63
CA ARG A 39 18.55 13.46 -5.57
C ARG A 39 17.78 12.84 -6.75
N LEU A 40 16.52 12.46 -6.56
CA LEU A 40 15.68 11.98 -7.64
C LEU A 40 15.27 13.14 -8.56
N LEU A 41 14.81 14.25 -7.97
CA LEU A 41 14.39 15.46 -8.70
C LEU A 41 15.52 16.08 -9.51
N SER A 42 16.78 15.98 -9.06
CA SER A 42 17.94 16.48 -9.81
C SER A 42 18.23 15.66 -11.07
N LYS A 43 17.79 14.40 -11.12
CA LYS A 43 17.93 13.52 -12.30
C LYS A 43 16.79 13.69 -13.30
N MET A 44 15.72 14.40 -12.95
CA MET A 44 14.51 14.55 -13.76
C MET A 44 14.61 15.73 -14.71
N THR A 45 14.14 15.52 -15.94
CA THR A 45 13.83 16.59 -16.88
C THR A 45 12.58 17.36 -16.45
N LEU A 46 12.37 18.55 -17.02
CA LEU A 46 11.16 19.34 -16.76
C LEU A 46 9.88 18.57 -17.13
N ASN A 47 9.90 17.87 -18.27
CA ASN A 47 8.76 17.08 -18.74
C ASN A 47 8.41 15.93 -17.79
N GLU A 48 9.41 15.24 -17.23
CA GLU A 48 9.17 14.18 -16.24
C GLU A 48 8.59 14.75 -14.94
N LYS A 49 9.01 15.96 -14.52
CA LYS A 49 8.44 16.64 -13.34
C LYS A 49 6.98 17.01 -13.56
N ILE A 50 6.66 17.58 -14.72
CA ILE A 50 5.28 17.87 -15.13
C ILE A 50 4.46 16.57 -15.18
N GLY A 51 5.03 15.49 -15.72
CA GLY A 51 4.40 14.18 -15.78
C GLY A 51 4.02 13.62 -14.42
N GLN A 52 4.85 13.81 -13.39
CA GLN A 52 4.53 13.40 -12.01
C GLN A 52 3.29 14.11 -11.42
N LEU A 53 2.94 15.30 -11.93
CA LEU A 53 1.75 16.04 -11.49
C LEU A 53 0.47 15.59 -12.20
N ARG A 54 0.57 14.70 -13.18
CA ARG A 54 -0.55 14.28 -14.01
C ARG A 54 -1.23 13.02 -13.45
N LEU A 55 -2.49 13.18 -13.08
CA LEU A 55 -3.43 12.12 -12.69
C LEU A 55 -4.38 11.83 -13.86
N ILE A 56 -4.47 10.57 -14.28
CA ILE A 56 -5.37 10.15 -15.37
C ILE A 56 -6.25 8.98 -14.97
N SER A 57 -7.43 8.87 -15.58
CA SER A 57 -8.31 7.71 -15.45
C SER A 57 -8.30 6.91 -16.76
N VAL A 58 -8.35 5.59 -16.67
CA VAL A 58 -8.53 4.73 -17.85
C VAL A 58 -9.97 4.89 -18.34
N GLY A 59 -10.15 5.12 -19.64
CA GLY A 59 -11.47 5.33 -20.23
C GLY A 59 -11.41 5.62 -21.73
N PRO A 60 -12.52 6.05 -22.35
CA PRO A 60 -12.57 6.37 -23.78
C PRO A 60 -11.54 7.40 -24.22
N ASP A 61 -11.34 8.45 -23.42
CA ASP A 61 -10.38 9.52 -23.69
C ASP A 61 -8.91 9.10 -23.48
N ASN A 62 -8.71 8.05 -22.69
CA ASN A 62 -7.39 7.54 -22.32
C ASN A 62 -7.38 6.00 -22.41
N PRO A 63 -7.32 5.44 -23.63
CA PRO A 63 -7.29 3.99 -23.81
C PRO A 63 -5.97 3.42 -23.25
N LYS A 64 -5.99 2.14 -22.86
CA LYS A 64 -4.83 1.45 -22.25
C LYS A 64 -3.55 1.57 -23.10
N SER A 65 -3.66 1.55 -24.43
CA SER A 65 -2.53 1.72 -25.36
C SER A 65 -1.92 3.12 -25.29
N ALA A 66 -2.74 4.16 -25.24
CA ALA A 66 -2.27 5.54 -25.10
C ALA A 66 -1.58 5.74 -23.75
N ILE A 67 -2.17 5.21 -22.67
CA ILE A 67 -1.58 5.27 -21.33
C ILE A 67 -0.20 4.60 -21.31
N ARG A 68 -0.04 3.42 -21.93
CA ARG A 68 1.26 2.75 -22.05
C ARG A 68 2.30 3.63 -22.73
N ASN A 69 1.92 4.37 -23.77
CA ASN A 69 2.82 5.32 -24.44
C ASN A 69 3.18 6.51 -23.53
N MET A 70 2.20 7.06 -22.80
CA MET A 70 2.44 8.14 -21.85
C MET A 70 3.34 7.70 -20.69
N ILE A 71 3.20 6.46 -20.20
CA ILE A 71 4.08 5.86 -19.18
C ILE A 71 5.51 5.78 -19.69
N ARG A 72 5.72 5.32 -20.93
CA ARG A 72 7.05 5.26 -21.56
C ARG A 72 7.71 6.66 -21.61
N GLN A 73 6.92 7.69 -21.87
CA GLN A 73 7.39 9.08 -21.95
C GLN A 73 7.51 9.77 -20.57
N GLY A 74 7.15 9.10 -19.48
CA GLY A 74 7.19 9.68 -18.13
C GLY A 74 6.14 10.78 -17.90
N GLN A 75 5.03 10.76 -18.66
CA GLN A 75 3.98 11.78 -18.64
C GLN A 75 2.80 11.46 -17.72
N VAL A 76 2.96 10.49 -16.81
CA VAL A 76 1.92 10.05 -15.88
C VAL A 76 2.55 9.82 -14.51
N GLY A 77 1.98 10.43 -13.47
CA GLY A 77 2.39 10.24 -12.08
C GLY A 77 1.43 9.33 -11.32
N ALA A 78 0.15 9.34 -11.69
CA ALA A 78 -0.88 8.61 -10.97
C ALA A 78 -2.03 8.15 -11.86
N ILE A 79 -2.69 7.07 -11.43
CA ILE A 79 -3.87 6.51 -12.08
C ILE A 79 -5.06 6.55 -11.12
N PHE A 80 -6.19 7.04 -11.61
CA PHE A 80 -7.48 7.01 -10.92
C PHE A 80 -8.36 5.89 -11.49
N ASN A 81 -9.26 5.35 -10.66
CA ASN A 81 -10.33 4.43 -11.07
C ASN A 81 -9.90 3.02 -11.56
N THR A 82 -8.61 2.70 -11.57
CA THR A 82 -8.12 1.33 -11.79
C THR A 82 -8.04 0.59 -10.46
N VAL A 83 -8.91 -0.40 -10.25
CA VAL A 83 -9.15 -1.01 -8.93
C VAL A 83 -8.80 -2.50 -8.82
N THR A 84 -8.52 -3.19 -9.93
CA THR A 84 -8.20 -4.63 -9.92
C THR A 84 -6.69 -4.84 -9.76
N ARG A 85 -6.27 -5.85 -8.99
CA ARG A 85 -4.85 -6.17 -8.80
C ARG A 85 -4.13 -6.52 -10.11
N PRO A 86 -4.70 -7.32 -11.02
CA PRO A 86 -4.06 -7.63 -12.29
C PRO A 86 -3.80 -6.39 -13.15
N ASP A 87 -4.77 -5.47 -13.26
CA ASP A 87 -4.58 -4.24 -14.05
C ASP A 87 -3.55 -3.31 -13.42
N ILE A 88 -3.61 -3.11 -12.09
CA ILE A 88 -2.65 -2.32 -11.33
C ILE A 88 -1.24 -2.88 -11.52
N ARG A 89 -1.08 -4.21 -11.37
CA ARG A 89 0.21 -4.87 -11.50
C ARG A 89 0.78 -4.73 -12.90
N ALA A 90 -0.04 -4.95 -13.93
CA ALA A 90 0.37 -4.81 -15.32
C ALA A 90 0.85 -3.37 -15.63
N MET A 91 0.15 -2.34 -15.14
CA MET A 91 0.59 -0.96 -15.31
C MET A 91 1.89 -0.67 -14.55
N GLN A 92 2.05 -1.20 -13.35
CA GLN A 92 3.28 -1.00 -12.59
C GLN A 92 4.49 -1.71 -13.23
N ASP A 93 4.28 -2.90 -13.78
CA ASP A 93 5.30 -3.62 -14.56
C ASP A 93 5.71 -2.81 -15.79
N GLN A 94 4.76 -2.16 -16.47
CA GLN A 94 5.06 -1.28 -17.60
C GLN A 94 5.94 -0.10 -17.20
N VAL A 95 5.70 0.51 -16.05
CA VAL A 95 6.54 1.61 -15.54
C VAL A 95 7.96 1.13 -15.30
N MET A 96 8.12 -0.03 -14.66
CA MET A 96 9.44 -0.60 -14.38
C MET A 96 10.21 -0.99 -15.65
N GLN A 97 9.49 -1.43 -16.68
CA GLN A 97 10.08 -1.86 -17.96
C GLN A 97 10.38 -0.70 -18.91
N LEU A 98 9.51 0.32 -18.97
CA LEU A 98 9.51 1.32 -20.04
C LEU A 98 10.01 2.70 -19.60
N SER A 99 9.88 3.06 -18.31
CA SER A 99 10.26 4.39 -17.84
C SER A 99 11.75 4.48 -17.54
N ARG A 100 12.37 5.61 -17.92
CA ARG A 100 13.81 5.88 -17.71
C ARG A 100 14.21 5.81 -16.23
N LEU A 101 13.48 6.52 -15.37
CA LEU A 101 13.74 6.61 -13.93
C LEU A 101 12.96 5.58 -13.10
N LYS A 102 12.03 4.83 -13.71
CA LYS A 102 11.22 3.81 -13.05
C LYS A 102 10.49 4.32 -11.80
N ILE A 103 10.03 5.58 -11.83
CA ILE A 103 9.26 6.16 -10.73
C ILE A 103 7.89 5.49 -10.69
N PRO A 104 7.51 4.80 -9.59
CA PRO A 104 6.27 4.04 -9.51
C PRO A 104 5.03 4.94 -9.58
N LEU A 105 3.96 4.44 -10.22
CA LEU A 105 2.65 5.10 -10.16
C LEU A 105 1.99 4.80 -8.81
N PHE A 106 1.22 5.77 -8.30
CA PHE A 106 0.23 5.50 -7.27
C PHE A 106 -1.18 5.42 -7.87
N PHE A 107 -2.02 4.61 -7.25
CA PHE A 107 -3.38 4.35 -7.70
C PHE A 107 -4.36 4.91 -6.68
N ALA A 108 -5.34 5.67 -7.15
CA ALA A 108 -6.37 6.30 -6.34
C ALA A 108 -7.76 5.88 -6.80
N TYR A 109 -8.71 5.90 -5.87
CA TYR A 109 -10.11 5.58 -6.12
C TYR A 109 -10.99 6.22 -5.04
N ASP A 110 -12.22 6.54 -5.39
CA ASP A 110 -13.21 7.08 -4.45
C ASP A 110 -13.70 5.97 -3.52
N VAL A 111 -13.02 5.81 -2.40
CA VAL A 111 -13.41 4.86 -1.37
C VAL A 111 -14.01 5.62 -0.19
N VAL A 112 -15.29 5.97 -0.31
CA VAL A 112 -15.97 6.90 0.62
C VAL A 112 -16.61 6.17 1.80
N HIS A 113 -17.39 5.12 1.56
CA HIS A 113 -18.09 4.34 2.59
C HIS A 113 -18.05 2.84 2.33
N GLY A 114 -17.05 2.40 1.57
CA GLY A 114 -16.93 1.01 1.13
C GLY A 114 -16.22 0.95 -0.21
N GLN A 115 -15.68 -0.23 -0.53
CA GLN A 115 -15.23 -0.54 -1.89
C GLN A 115 -15.97 -1.79 -2.39
N ARG A 116 -15.62 -2.94 -1.84
CA ARG A 116 -16.28 -4.23 -2.14
C ARG A 116 -17.38 -4.55 -1.12
N THR A 117 -17.12 -4.30 0.15
CA THR A 117 -18.14 -4.27 1.20
C THR A 117 -18.54 -2.82 1.41
N ILE A 118 -19.84 -2.57 1.32
CA ILE A 118 -20.43 -1.24 1.39
C ILE A 118 -21.06 -1.05 2.77
N PHE A 119 -20.62 -0.01 3.48
CA PHE A 119 -21.19 0.44 4.75
C PHE A 119 -22.28 1.49 4.50
N PRO A 120 -23.08 1.87 5.51
CA PRO A 120 -23.96 3.03 5.41
C PRO A 120 -23.20 4.27 4.93
N ILE A 121 -23.89 5.16 4.21
CA ILE A 121 -23.29 6.42 3.76
C ILE A 121 -22.75 7.23 4.96
N PRO A 122 -21.80 8.15 4.75
CA PRO A 122 -21.16 8.87 5.87
C PRO A 122 -22.16 9.54 6.83
N LEU A 123 -23.28 10.04 6.32
CA LEU A 123 -24.35 10.60 7.15
C LEU A 123 -25.01 9.55 8.07
N GLY A 124 -25.24 8.32 7.56
CA GLY A 124 -25.77 7.21 8.35
C GLY A 124 -24.77 6.67 9.36
N LEU A 125 -23.47 6.64 9.00
CA LEU A 125 -22.40 6.29 9.95
C LEU A 125 -22.31 7.33 11.07
N ALA A 126 -22.44 8.62 10.77
CA ALA A 126 -22.46 9.68 11.77
C ALA A 126 -23.66 9.55 12.74
N ALA A 127 -24.83 9.14 12.22
CA ALA A 127 -26.03 8.91 13.02
C ALA A 127 -25.92 7.72 14.01
N SER A 128 -24.89 6.87 13.89
CA SER A 128 -24.64 5.82 14.90
C SER A 128 -24.11 6.38 16.22
N TRP A 129 -23.52 7.58 16.22
CA TRP A 129 -22.80 8.18 17.36
C TRP A 129 -21.70 7.27 17.96
N ASP A 130 -21.27 6.23 17.24
CA ASP A 130 -20.30 5.25 17.70
C ASP A 130 -18.99 5.38 16.93
N VAL A 131 -18.02 6.07 17.53
CA VAL A 131 -16.66 6.23 16.97
C VAL A 131 -15.95 4.87 16.82
N ASN A 132 -16.28 3.89 17.66
CA ASN A 132 -15.74 2.54 17.57
C ASN A 132 -16.41 1.72 16.47
N ALA A 133 -17.56 2.12 15.92
CA ALA A 133 -18.11 1.57 14.68
C ALA A 133 -17.52 2.25 13.43
N VAL A 134 -17.15 3.53 13.52
CA VAL A 134 -16.55 4.30 12.42
C VAL A 134 -15.08 3.95 12.17
N LYS A 135 -14.28 3.71 13.21
CA LYS A 135 -12.85 3.35 13.05
C LYS A 135 -12.65 2.02 12.31
N PRO A 136 -13.33 0.92 12.66
CA PRO A 136 -13.20 -0.35 11.95
C PRO A 136 -13.67 -0.29 10.52
N SER A 137 -14.68 0.52 10.17
CA SER A 137 -15.06 0.68 8.77
C SER A 137 -13.88 1.26 7.97
N GLY A 138 -13.23 2.33 8.46
CA GLY A 138 -12.01 2.92 7.90
C GLY A 138 -10.79 1.98 7.82
N VAL A 139 -10.58 1.14 8.83
CA VAL A 139 -9.48 0.16 8.86
C VAL A 139 -9.78 -1.04 7.95
N PHE A 140 -11.02 -1.52 7.93
CA PHE A 140 -11.48 -2.59 7.04
C PHE A 140 -11.34 -2.18 5.57
N LEU A 141 -11.71 -0.93 5.26
CA LEU A 141 -11.48 -0.26 3.99
C LEU A 141 -9.99 -0.33 3.55
N ARG A 142 -9.06 -0.10 4.48
CA ARG A 142 -7.61 -0.18 4.21
C ARG A 142 -7.09 -1.62 4.06
N MET A 143 -7.61 -2.56 4.85
CA MET A 143 -7.07 -3.93 4.93
C MET A 143 -7.42 -4.77 3.68
N ARG A 144 -8.67 -4.72 3.22
CA ARG A 144 -9.12 -5.49 2.04
C ARG A 144 -8.44 -5.08 0.74
N ARG A 145 -7.85 -3.87 0.65
CA ARG A 145 -7.07 -3.42 -0.50
C ARG A 145 -5.76 -4.20 -0.66
N ARG A 146 -5.12 -4.60 0.45
CA ARG A 146 -3.85 -5.35 0.40
C ARG A 146 -4.02 -6.85 0.14
N MET A 147 -5.24 -7.39 0.29
CA MET A 147 -5.51 -8.82 0.39
C MET A 147 -6.27 -9.44 -0.78
N THR A 148 -6.40 -8.77 -1.93
CA THR A 148 -6.98 -9.43 -3.11
C THR A 148 -5.90 -9.71 -4.14
N ASP A 149 -5.61 -11.00 -4.32
CA ASP A 149 -4.74 -11.62 -5.34
C ASP A 149 -5.04 -11.19 -6.79
#